data_AF-A0A7X7IV88-F1
#
_entry.id   AF-A0A7X7IV88-F1
#
_cell.length_a   1.000
_cell.length_b   1.000
_cell.length_c   1.000
_cell.angle_alpha   90.00
_cell.angle_beta   90.00
_cell.angle_gamma   90.00
#
_symmetry.space_group_name_H-M   'P 1'
#
loop_
_entity.id
_entity.type
_entity.pdbx_description
1 polymer ?
#
loop_
_entity_poly.entity_id
_entity_poly.type
_entity_poly.pdbx_seq_one_letter_code
_entity_poly.pdbx_strand_id
1 'polypeptide(L)'
;MARHRSLSVFDTFRNEGALFVPDILESVAHGRLDARHPFHLPKGLAIADEYGRAFRIATAQWREFTRKRAQTNVNVVTRAFVTEFLGDALGYDVSAAAGTPLESPFLFTREAEGQRIPAGPLLVVVSPHVRKLDEIDPRFSGNGLGPRRRSAGQFVQEYLNSRENFRWAIATNGLVLRLLRDNASLTRPCFLEFDLERILEEELYPDFAFLWRMLHHSRAVAPADAPGACVWEQLRNEGGEQGMRVRDALRDGVANTLIALGCGFLQHRANDALRADLDSGSLTHDAFFQELLRIAYRFLFIFAAEERDLLHVPGTPPEVRRAYAEGYALKRLARRSLRSAARDGYSDLWEGVRVLFRALGQGEPALGLPALGGIFKPEECPRLAAAALDNRTVLEVMRHLRWTRNGSAITPVDYRNMGPEEFGSVFESLLELVPAVSLPNRSFGFVGLDEMGAASGNARKSTGSYYTPSCLVDQLVKTALDPVIESCRRASDPEAALLALAVIDPACGSGHFLLAAARRLAEALAQARSGDDVVREADYRHALRDVASNCLYAVDLNPMALELAKIALWIETVEPGRPLSFLDGH
;
A
#
# COMPACT_ATOMS: atom_id res chain seq x y z
N MET A 1 -22.46 -25.41 -7.65
CA MET A 1 -22.02 -24.06 -8.10
C MET A 1 -21.90 -23.15 -6.88
N ALA A 2 -20.74 -23.13 -6.23
CA ALA A 2 -20.50 -22.26 -5.09
C ALA A 2 -20.28 -20.82 -5.59
N ARG A 3 -21.14 -19.89 -5.18
CA ARG A 3 -20.95 -18.46 -5.43
C ARG A 3 -19.63 -18.03 -4.77
N HIS A 4 -18.70 -17.51 -5.57
CA HIS A 4 -17.46 -16.89 -5.10
C HIS A 4 -17.80 -15.75 -4.13
N ARG A 5 -17.38 -15.85 -2.87
CA ARG A 5 -17.42 -14.74 -1.90
C ARG A 5 -16.07 -14.05 -1.95
N SER A 6 -16.02 -12.82 -2.46
CA SER A 6 -14.82 -11.98 -2.43
C SER A 6 -14.39 -11.68 -0.99
N LEU A 7 -13.11 -11.39 -0.77
CA LEU A 7 -12.60 -10.89 0.52
C LEU A 7 -13.38 -9.67 1.06
N SER A 8 -14.07 -8.93 0.19
CA SER A 8 -14.93 -7.79 0.54
C SER A 8 -16.14 -8.14 1.43
N VAL A 9 -16.22 -9.36 1.96
CA VAL A 9 -17.27 -9.85 2.85
C VAL A 9 -16.75 -10.03 4.29
N PHE A 10 -15.43 -10.09 4.50
CA PHE A 10 -14.83 -10.21 5.82
C PHE A 10 -14.54 -8.81 6.39
N ASP A 11 -15.38 -8.36 7.31
CA ASP A 11 -15.23 -7.06 8.00
C ASP A 11 -14.53 -7.20 9.37
N THR A 12 -13.91 -8.35 9.65
CA THR A 12 -13.32 -8.71 10.95
C THR A 12 -11.79 -8.71 10.94
N PHE A 13 -11.16 -8.37 9.81
CA PHE A 13 -9.70 -8.30 9.71
C PHE A 13 -9.25 -6.98 9.10
N ARG A 14 -8.00 -6.60 9.40
CA ARG A 14 -7.37 -5.39 8.90
C ARG A 14 -5.93 -5.67 8.50
N ASN A 15 -5.60 -5.42 7.23
CA ASN A 15 -4.26 -5.61 6.68
C ASN A 15 -3.61 -4.24 6.44
N GLU A 16 -2.94 -3.71 7.46
CA GLU A 16 -2.26 -2.42 7.39
C GLU A 16 -0.86 -2.56 6.78
N GLY A 17 -0.45 -1.54 6.03
CA GLY A 17 0.88 -1.51 5.39
C GLY A 17 1.11 -2.63 4.37
N ALA A 18 0.04 -3.24 3.86
CA ALA A 18 0.07 -4.34 2.89
C ALA A 18 1.03 -5.47 3.31
N LEU A 19 0.99 -5.89 4.59
CA LEU A 19 1.83 -6.96 5.11
C LEU A 19 1.79 -8.20 4.22
N PHE A 20 0.60 -8.55 3.74
CA PHE A 20 0.38 -9.49 2.65
C PHE A 20 -0.39 -8.82 1.50
N VAL A 21 -0.13 -9.27 0.27
CA VAL A 21 -0.91 -8.83 -0.91
C VAL A 21 -2.35 -9.37 -0.80
N PRO A 22 -3.40 -8.62 -1.16
CA PRO A 22 -4.79 -9.06 -1.02
C PRO A 22 -5.11 -10.39 -1.71
N ASP A 23 -4.51 -10.66 -2.88
CA ASP A 23 -4.68 -11.93 -3.61
C ASP A 23 -4.19 -13.14 -2.80
N ILE A 24 -3.13 -12.97 -2.02
CA ILE A 24 -2.61 -14.00 -1.12
C ILE A 24 -3.60 -14.23 0.02
N LEU A 25 -4.10 -13.15 0.64
CA LEU A 25 -5.11 -13.26 1.70
C LEU A 25 -6.39 -13.93 1.20
N GLU A 26 -6.83 -13.63 -0.03
CA GLU A 26 -8.03 -14.25 -0.62
C GLU A 26 -7.77 -15.74 -0.85
N SER A 27 -6.58 -16.07 -1.34
CA SER A 27 -6.18 -17.45 -1.59
C SER A 27 -6.10 -18.26 -0.30
N VAL A 28 -5.61 -17.67 0.80
CA VAL A 28 -5.62 -18.31 2.12
C VAL A 28 -7.05 -18.46 2.65
N ALA A 29 -7.88 -17.42 2.59
CA ALA A 29 -9.26 -17.47 3.06
C ALA A 29 -10.08 -18.59 2.38
N HIS A 30 -9.79 -18.86 1.11
CA HIS A 30 -10.42 -19.92 0.32
C HIS A 30 -9.69 -21.28 0.39
N GLY A 31 -8.62 -21.40 1.15
CA GLY A 31 -7.81 -22.63 1.27
C GLY A 31 -7.08 -23.04 0.00
N ARG A 32 -6.90 -22.12 -0.98
CA ARG A 32 -6.21 -22.40 -2.25
C ARG A 32 -4.71 -22.70 -2.06
N LEU A 33 -4.17 -22.28 -0.91
CA LEU A 33 -2.76 -22.43 -0.55
C LEU A 33 -2.51 -23.61 0.41
N ASP A 34 -3.57 -24.27 0.90
CA ASP A 34 -3.48 -25.31 1.94
C ASP A 34 -2.63 -26.51 1.50
N ALA A 35 -2.69 -26.87 0.21
CA ALA A 35 -1.89 -27.97 -0.35
C ALA A 35 -0.41 -27.61 -0.54
N ARG A 36 -0.11 -26.33 -0.80
CA ARG A 36 1.26 -25.84 -0.97
C ARG A 36 1.95 -25.65 0.39
N HIS A 37 1.16 -25.25 1.39
CA HIS A 37 1.62 -24.98 2.74
C HIS A 37 0.86 -25.88 3.72
N PRO A 38 1.27 -27.15 3.93
CA PRO A 38 0.53 -28.10 4.76
C PRO A 38 0.53 -27.69 6.24
N PHE A 39 -0.52 -28.09 6.97
CA PHE A 39 -0.68 -27.82 8.41
C PHE A 39 -0.07 -28.89 9.32
N HIS A 40 0.58 -29.92 8.74
CA HIS A 40 1.17 -31.07 9.45
C HIS A 40 0.17 -31.82 10.36
N LEU A 41 -1.10 -31.90 9.95
CA LEU A 41 -2.13 -32.63 10.68
C LEU A 41 -1.89 -34.15 10.65
N PRO A 42 -2.31 -34.88 11.69
CA PRO A 42 -2.33 -36.34 11.68
C PRO A 42 -3.06 -36.92 10.45
N LYS A 43 -2.52 -38.02 9.92
CA LYS A 43 -3.13 -38.70 8.76
C LYS A 43 -4.57 -39.10 9.07
N GLY A 44 -5.50 -38.77 8.17
CA GLY A 44 -6.92 -39.07 8.30
C GLY A 44 -7.79 -37.91 8.79
N LEU A 45 -7.20 -36.80 9.24
CA LEU A 45 -7.94 -35.59 9.61
C LEU A 45 -8.03 -34.63 8.43
N ALA A 46 -9.24 -34.17 8.12
CA ALA A 46 -9.42 -33.09 7.17
C ALA A 46 -9.15 -31.73 7.85
N ILE A 47 -8.60 -30.79 7.09
CA ILE A 47 -8.35 -29.41 7.57
C ILE A 47 -9.66 -28.79 8.09
N ALA A 48 -10.78 -29.07 7.41
CA ALA A 48 -12.11 -28.60 7.80
C ALA A 48 -12.57 -29.08 9.18
N ASP A 49 -12.24 -30.33 9.53
CA ASP A 49 -12.59 -30.88 10.83
C ASP A 49 -11.74 -30.27 11.93
N GLU A 50 -10.46 -29.97 11.64
CA GLU A 50 -9.54 -29.40 12.63
C GLU A 50 -9.87 -27.95 12.96
N TYR A 51 -10.04 -27.06 11.96
CA TYR A 51 -10.46 -25.69 12.30
C TYR A 51 -11.89 -25.66 12.85
N GLY A 52 -12.75 -26.63 12.49
CA GLY A 52 -14.06 -26.81 13.12
C GLY A 52 -13.98 -27.22 14.59
N ARG A 53 -13.04 -28.10 14.95
CA ARG A 53 -12.72 -28.45 16.34
C ARG A 53 -12.15 -27.25 17.08
N ALA A 54 -11.16 -26.57 16.51
CA ALA A 54 -10.54 -25.38 17.09
C ALA A 54 -11.55 -24.26 17.33
N PHE A 55 -12.51 -24.07 16.42
CA PHE A 55 -13.58 -23.09 16.59
C PHE A 55 -14.42 -23.38 17.83
N ARG A 56 -14.87 -24.62 18.02
CA ARG A 56 -15.64 -25.01 19.21
C ARG A 56 -14.87 -24.79 20.52
N ILE A 57 -13.57 -25.10 20.51
CA ILE A 57 -12.68 -24.88 21.66
C ILE A 57 -12.58 -23.37 21.95
N ALA A 58 -12.27 -22.57 20.93
CA ALA A 58 -12.14 -21.12 21.05
C ALA A 58 -13.43 -20.45 21.52
N THR A 59 -14.60 -20.84 21.01
CA THR A 59 -15.90 -20.31 21.45
C THR A 59 -16.18 -20.68 22.92
N ALA A 60 -15.81 -21.87 23.37
CA ALA A 60 -15.96 -22.26 24.77
C ALA A 60 -15.04 -21.44 25.69
N GLN A 61 -13.77 -21.29 25.32
CA GLN A 61 -12.80 -20.43 26.03
C GLN A 61 -13.26 -18.97 26.06
N TRP A 62 -13.81 -18.45 24.96
CA TRP A 62 -14.35 -17.10 24.87
C TRP A 62 -15.51 -16.86 25.85
N ARG A 63 -16.46 -17.80 25.93
CA ARG A 63 -17.59 -17.70 26.88
C ARG A 63 -17.09 -17.66 28.33
N GLU A 64 -16.08 -18.45 28.65
CA GLU A 64 -15.45 -18.43 29.97
C GLU A 64 -14.71 -17.12 30.24
N PHE A 65 -13.95 -16.62 29.27
CA PHE A 65 -13.27 -15.33 29.32
C PHE A 65 -14.26 -14.19 29.54
N THR A 66 -15.35 -14.13 28.79
CA THR A 66 -16.41 -13.10 28.91
C THR A 66 -17.06 -13.11 30.30
N ARG A 67 -17.25 -14.28 30.91
CA ARG A 67 -17.74 -14.38 32.29
C ARG A 67 -16.71 -13.88 33.31
N LYS A 68 -15.43 -14.25 33.15
CA LYS A 68 -14.36 -13.92 34.11
C LYS A 68 -13.88 -12.48 33.99
N ARG A 69 -13.91 -11.87 32.79
CA ARG A 69 -13.37 -10.53 32.50
C ARG A 69 -14.08 -9.43 33.29
N ALA A 70 -15.33 -9.66 33.71
CA ALA A 70 -16.11 -8.73 34.53
C ALA A 70 -15.79 -8.79 36.04
N GLN A 71 -15.10 -9.82 36.53
CA GLN A 71 -15.05 -10.15 37.97
C GLN A 71 -13.65 -10.32 38.57
N THR A 72 -12.62 -10.51 37.74
CA THR A 72 -11.28 -10.95 38.19
C THR A 72 -10.17 -10.01 37.72
N ASN A 73 -8.95 -10.15 38.25
CA ASN A 73 -7.78 -9.39 37.80
C ASN A 73 -7.59 -9.48 36.27
N VAL A 74 -7.78 -8.34 35.61
CA VAL A 74 -7.79 -8.16 34.15
C VAL A 74 -6.58 -8.81 33.46
N ASN A 75 -5.38 -8.68 34.04
CA ASN A 75 -4.15 -9.19 33.43
C ASN A 75 -4.10 -10.72 33.44
N VAL A 76 -4.47 -11.33 34.57
CA VAL A 76 -4.45 -12.78 34.75
C VAL A 76 -5.47 -13.43 33.83
N VAL A 77 -6.68 -12.86 33.76
CA VAL A 77 -7.76 -13.38 32.90
C VAL A 77 -7.40 -13.30 31.42
N THR A 78 -6.87 -12.16 30.98
CA THR A 78 -6.45 -11.97 29.58
C THR A 78 -5.33 -12.94 29.22
N ARG A 79 -4.34 -13.09 30.10
CA ARG A 79 -3.22 -14.01 29.88
C ARG A 79 -3.70 -15.45 29.80
N ALA A 80 -4.55 -15.89 30.72
CA ALA A 80 -5.09 -17.24 30.71
C ALA A 80 -5.82 -17.55 29.40
N PHE A 81 -6.74 -16.68 28.98
CA PHE A 81 -7.46 -16.84 27.72
C PHE A 81 -6.52 -16.91 26.52
N VAL A 82 -5.55 -15.99 26.40
CA VAL A 82 -4.62 -15.99 25.27
C VAL A 82 -3.75 -17.25 25.25
N THR A 83 -3.29 -17.73 26.40
CA THR A 83 -2.49 -18.96 26.50
C THR A 83 -3.31 -20.18 26.07
N GLU A 84 -4.55 -20.31 26.55
CA GLU A 84 -5.47 -21.39 26.18
C GLU A 84 -5.86 -21.33 24.69
N PHE A 85 -6.10 -20.13 24.15
CA PHE A 85 -6.44 -19.93 22.75
C PHE A 85 -5.28 -20.28 21.81
N LEU A 86 -4.08 -19.75 22.08
CA LEU A 86 -2.90 -20.06 21.26
C LEU A 86 -2.53 -21.54 21.35
N GLY A 87 -2.62 -22.14 22.53
CA GLY A 87 -2.33 -23.55 22.75
C GLY A 87 -3.36 -24.48 22.09
N ASP A 88 -4.60 -24.43 22.56
CA ASP A 88 -5.60 -25.43 22.23
C ASP A 88 -6.28 -25.20 20.88
N ALA A 89 -6.43 -23.94 20.44
CA ALA A 89 -7.10 -23.62 19.18
C ALA A 89 -6.12 -23.45 18.01
N LEU A 90 -4.93 -22.88 18.23
CA LEU A 90 -3.94 -22.64 17.17
C LEU A 90 -2.73 -23.60 17.19
N GLY A 91 -2.59 -24.43 18.23
CA GLY A 91 -1.58 -25.49 18.31
C GLY A 91 -0.19 -25.02 18.72
N TYR A 92 -0.04 -23.83 19.32
CA TYR A 92 1.25 -23.36 19.82
C TYR A 92 1.67 -24.12 21.07
N ASP A 93 2.96 -24.44 21.19
CA ASP A 93 3.50 -24.98 22.43
C ASP A 93 3.68 -23.87 23.46
N VAL A 94 2.74 -23.78 24.40
CA VAL A 94 2.72 -22.77 25.47
C VAL A 94 3.39 -23.24 26.77
N SER A 95 3.96 -24.46 26.79
CA SER A 95 4.52 -25.08 28.01
C SER A 95 5.71 -24.30 28.61
N ALA A 96 6.46 -23.55 27.79
CA ALA A 96 7.56 -22.69 28.21
C ALA A 96 7.16 -21.26 28.60
N ALA A 97 5.87 -20.92 28.68
CA ALA A 97 5.36 -19.57 28.95
C ALA A 97 5.63 -19.03 30.39
N ALA A 98 6.56 -19.66 31.11
CA ALA A 98 7.03 -19.29 32.45
C ALA A 98 8.14 -18.22 32.39
N GLY A 99 7.80 -17.04 31.87
CA GLY A 99 8.60 -15.82 32.04
C GLY A 99 8.04 -14.93 33.16
N THR A 100 8.92 -14.20 33.86
CA THR A 100 8.68 -13.29 34.98
C THR A 100 7.51 -12.31 34.76
N PRO A 101 6.89 -11.78 35.85
CA PRO A 101 5.80 -10.82 35.72
C PRO A 101 6.30 -9.57 34.99
N LEU A 102 5.58 -9.16 33.95
CA LEU A 102 5.66 -7.86 33.27
C LEU A 102 6.95 -7.46 32.52
N GLU A 103 8.07 -8.17 32.61
CA GLU A 103 9.32 -7.68 31.99
C GLU A 103 9.80 -8.46 30.75
N SER A 104 9.27 -9.65 30.45
CA SER A 104 9.78 -10.46 29.33
C SER A 104 8.75 -10.75 28.24
N PRO A 105 9.10 -10.55 26.96
CA PRO A 105 8.35 -11.13 25.84
C PRO A 105 8.16 -12.65 25.99
N PHE A 106 7.00 -13.18 25.57
CA PHE A 106 6.81 -14.63 25.47
C PHE A 106 7.71 -15.17 24.35
N LEU A 107 8.57 -16.14 24.68
CA LEU A 107 9.43 -16.83 23.73
C LEU A 107 8.89 -18.26 23.57
N PHE A 108 8.25 -18.57 22.44
CA PHE A 108 7.87 -19.95 22.13
C PHE A 108 9.07 -20.72 21.57
N THR A 109 9.65 -21.63 22.36
CA THR A 109 10.70 -22.55 21.87
C THR A 109 10.13 -23.96 21.76
N ARG A 110 10.29 -24.61 20.59
CA ARG A 110 10.12 -26.06 20.49
C ARG A 110 11.49 -26.73 20.55
N GLU A 111 11.74 -27.55 21.57
CA GLU A 111 12.64 -28.69 21.41
C GLU A 111 11.81 -29.84 20.85
N ALA A 112 12.05 -30.19 19.58
CA ALA A 112 11.65 -31.50 19.08
C ALA A 112 12.79 -32.47 19.32
N GLU A 113 12.47 -33.60 19.95
CA GLU A 113 13.38 -34.70 20.20
C GLU A 113 14.28 -35.00 18.97
N GLY A 114 15.58 -34.82 19.16
CA GLY A 114 16.60 -35.55 18.40
C GLY A 114 17.19 -34.92 17.15
N GLN A 115 16.78 -33.73 16.68
CA GLN A 115 17.50 -33.02 15.60
C GLN A 115 17.59 -31.51 15.86
N ARG A 116 18.82 -31.02 16.03
CA ARG A 116 19.16 -29.58 16.09
C ARG A 116 18.88 -28.93 14.73
N ILE A 117 18.18 -27.79 14.73
CA ILE A 117 18.64 -26.45 14.24
C ILE A 117 17.53 -25.41 14.57
N PRO A 118 17.88 -24.19 15.03
CA PRO A 118 16.94 -23.22 15.60
C PRO A 118 16.36 -22.28 14.52
N ALA A 119 15.03 -22.29 14.34
CA ALA A 119 14.28 -21.16 13.82
C ALA A 119 13.64 -20.46 15.03
N GLY A 120 14.01 -19.19 15.26
CA GLY A 120 13.88 -18.49 16.53
C GLY A 120 12.47 -18.42 17.14
N PRO A 121 12.39 -18.17 18.46
CA PRO A 121 11.13 -18.14 19.18
C PRO A 121 10.19 -17.04 18.66
N LEU A 122 8.95 -17.40 18.34
CA LEU A 122 7.93 -16.40 18.00
C LEU A 122 7.66 -15.54 19.23
N LEU A 123 7.87 -14.22 19.09
CA LEU A 123 7.56 -13.25 20.12
C LEU A 123 6.03 -13.11 20.23
N VAL A 124 5.48 -13.29 21.43
CA VAL A 124 4.10 -12.86 21.71
C VAL A 124 4.09 -11.81 22.82
N VAL A 125 3.29 -10.77 22.64
CA VAL A 125 3.08 -9.71 23.64
C VAL A 125 1.59 -9.64 23.96
N VAL A 126 1.28 -9.72 25.25
CA VAL A 126 -0.10 -9.70 25.75
C VAL A 126 -0.34 -8.45 26.56
N SER A 127 -1.23 -7.59 26.07
CA SER A 127 -1.80 -6.47 26.81
C SER A 127 -3.13 -6.91 27.45
N PRO A 128 -3.64 -6.28 28.51
CA PRO A 128 -4.97 -6.57 29.03
C PRO A 128 -6.06 -6.04 28.12
N HIS A 129 -7.19 -6.76 28.13
CA HIS A 129 -8.36 -6.47 27.29
C HIS A 129 -9.00 -5.09 27.48
N VAL A 130 -8.75 -4.42 28.61
CA VAL A 130 -9.27 -3.06 28.87
C VAL A 130 -8.49 -1.96 28.13
N ARG A 131 -7.33 -2.28 27.55
CA ARG A 131 -6.49 -1.35 26.79
C ARG A 131 -6.46 -1.77 25.33
N LYS A 132 -6.49 -0.79 24.42
CA LYS A 132 -6.25 -1.07 23.00
C LYS A 132 -4.77 -1.35 22.75
N LEU A 133 -4.45 -2.10 21.70
CA LEU A 133 -3.05 -2.38 21.33
C LEU A 133 -2.25 -1.13 20.96
N ASP A 134 -2.95 -0.11 20.47
CA ASP A 134 -2.42 1.20 20.13
C ASP A 134 -2.62 2.23 21.25
N GLU A 135 -2.85 1.78 22.49
CA GLU A 135 -2.93 2.66 23.66
C GLU A 135 -1.65 2.53 24.48
N ILE A 136 -1.19 3.65 25.07
CA ILE A 136 0.00 3.63 25.91
C ILE A 136 -0.20 2.74 27.12
N ASP A 137 0.84 1.96 27.37
CA ASP A 137 0.93 1.11 28.53
C ASP A 137 2.24 1.41 29.28
N PRO A 138 2.15 1.88 30.54
CA PRO A 138 3.33 2.08 31.39
C PRO A 138 4.21 0.84 31.51
N ARG A 139 3.65 -0.37 31.32
CA ARG A 139 4.40 -1.63 31.42
C ARG A 139 5.37 -1.86 30.28
N PHE A 140 5.13 -1.26 29.12
CA PHE A 140 6.06 -1.30 28.00
C PHE A 140 7.09 -0.16 28.07
N SER A 141 7.07 0.62 29.15
CA SER A 141 7.88 1.82 29.37
C SER A 141 8.90 1.54 30.49
N GLY A 142 10.19 1.33 30.16
CA GLY A 142 11.25 1.14 31.16
C GLY A 142 12.30 0.04 30.92
N ASN A 143 12.15 -0.82 29.91
CA ASN A 143 13.02 -2.00 29.71
C ASN A 143 14.35 -1.72 29.00
N GLY A 144 15.14 -0.73 29.45
CA GLY A 144 16.50 -0.50 28.95
C GLY A 144 16.61 0.10 27.53
N LEU A 145 15.47 0.37 26.87
CA LEU A 145 15.38 1.05 25.57
C LEU A 145 15.02 2.55 25.70
N GLY A 146 15.14 3.14 26.89
CA GLY A 146 14.90 4.57 27.18
C GLY A 146 13.58 4.87 27.94
N PRO A 147 13.39 6.12 28.41
CA PRO A 147 12.31 6.53 29.33
C PRO A 147 10.93 6.73 28.67
N ARG A 148 10.71 6.15 27.47
CA ARG A 148 9.60 6.52 26.59
C ARG A 148 8.33 5.70 26.90
N ARG A 149 7.17 6.36 26.93
CA ARG A 149 5.85 5.72 27.00
C ARG A 149 5.52 5.01 25.67
N ARG A 150 5.04 3.76 25.73
CA ARG A 150 4.83 2.93 24.52
C ARG A 150 3.52 2.16 24.55
N SER A 151 2.92 1.96 23.38
CA SER A 151 1.85 0.98 23.19
C SER A 151 2.41 -0.44 23.02
N ALA A 152 1.54 -1.46 23.12
CA ALA A 152 1.93 -2.85 22.87
C ALA A 152 2.42 -3.05 21.42
N GLY A 153 1.75 -2.41 20.45
CA GLY A 153 2.13 -2.47 19.05
C GLY A 153 3.51 -1.83 18.79
N GLN A 154 3.76 -0.65 19.36
CA GLN A 154 5.04 0.05 19.22
C GLN A 154 6.19 -0.74 19.85
N PHE A 155 5.97 -1.30 21.05
CA PHE A 155 6.98 -2.14 21.72
C PHE A 155 7.37 -3.34 20.86
N VAL A 156 6.40 -4.04 20.27
CA VAL A 156 6.68 -5.18 19.39
C VAL A 156 7.47 -4.75 18.16
N GLN A 157 7.09 -3.65 17.51
CA GLN A 157 7.79 -3.17 16.32
C GLN A 157 9.24 -2.77 16.62
N GLU A 158 9.48 -2.03 17.70
CA GLU A 158 10.83 -1.68 18.15
C GLU A 158 11.65 -2.92 18.53
N TYR A 159 11.02 -3.90 19.19
CA TYR A 159 11.69 -5.14 19.55
C TYR A 159 12.14 -5.92 18.30
N LEU A 160 11.26 -6.08 17.31
CA LEU A 160 11.59 -6.72 16.04
C LEU A 160 12.72 -5.96 15.31
N ASN A 161 12.63 -4.64 15.24
CA ASN A 161 13.62 -3.81 14.53
C ASN A 161 14.98 -3.71 15.24
N SER A 162 15.03 -3.96 16.55
CA SER A 162 16.27 -3.91 17.35
C SER A 162 17.00 -5.27 17.45
N ARG A 163 16.36 -6.37 17.02
CA ARG A 163 16.87 -7.73 17.19
C ARG A 163 16.87 -8.47 15.84
N GLU A 164 18.05 -8.70 15.27
CA GLU A 164 18.19 -9.39 13.97
C GLU A 164 17.63 -10.83 13.94
N ASN A 165 17.44 -11.46 15.11
CA ASN A 165 16.98 -12.84 15.23
C ASN A 165 15.45 -13.00 15.23
N PHE A 166 14.68 -11.91 15.33
CA PHE A 166 13.21 -11.94 15.35
C PHE A 166 12.65 -11.20 14.15
N ARG A 167 12.00 -11.91 13.23
CA ARG A 167 11.33 -11.31 12.06
C ARG A 167 9.83 -11.17 12.21
N TRP A 168 9.21 -11.95 13.08
CA TRP A 168 7.76 -12.02 13.23
C TRP A 168 7.38 -12.04 14.71
N ALA A 169 6.23 -11.44 15.02
CA ALA A 169 5.67 -11.40 16.37
C ALA A 169 4.15 -11.30 16.36
N ILE A 170 3.52 -11.69 17.47
CA ILE A 170 2.09 -11.49 17.71
C ILE A 170 1.90 -10.49 18.86
N ALA A 171 1.04 -9.50 18.67
CA ALA A 171 0.53 -8.65 19.74
C ALA A 171 -0.96 -8.91 19.93
N THR A 172 -1.42 -9.09 21.17
CA THR A 172 -2.85 -9.30 21.44
C THR A 172 -3.25 -8.71 22.78
N ASN A 173 -4.50 -8.26 22.88
CA ASN A 173 -5.14 -7.92 24.15
C ASN A 173 -6.27 -8.90 24.53
N GLY A 174 -6.36 -10.04 23.85
CA GLY A 174 -7.47 -10.99 23.97
C GLY A 174 -8.70 -10.62 23.13
N LEU A 175 -8.93 -9.34 22.82
CA LEU A 175 -10.06 -8.90 21.96
C LEU A 175 -9.64 -8.79 20.49
N VAL A 176 -8.40 -8.35 20.26
CA VAL A 176 -7.78 -8.29 18.93
C VAL A 176 -6.46 -9.05 18.94
N LEU A 177 -6.12 -9.66 17.81
CA LEU A 177 -4.86 -10.35 17.59
C LEU A 177 -4.20 -9.81 16.34
N ARG A 178 -2.97 -9.33 16.49
CA ARG A 178 -2.19 -8.67 15.45
C ARG A 178 -0.91 -9.45 15.18
N LEU A 179 -0.69 -9.85 13.93
CA LEU A 179 0.56 -10.40 13.42
C LEU A 179 1.41 -9.25 12.86
N LEU A 180 2.65 -9.12 13.34
CA LEU A 180 3.60 -8.09 12.95
C LEU A 180 4.88 -8.71 12.40
N ARG A 181 5.57 -7.94 11.56
CA ARG A 181 6.88 -8.26 11.01
C ARG A 181 7.88 -7.13 11.29
N ASP A 182 9.16 -7.46 11.33
CA ASP A 182 10.22 -6.45 11.22
C ASP A 182 9.97 -5.56 9.99
N ASN A 183 9.98 -4.25 10.23
CA ASN A 183 9.70 -3.24 9.23
C ASN A 183 10.66 -2.08 9.47
N ALA A 184 11.59 -1.87 8.54
CA ALA A 184 12.57 -0.78 8.63
C ALA A 184 11.87 0.60 8.70
N SER A 185 10.68 0.68 8.12
CA SER A 185 9.80 1.84 8.22
C SER A 185 8.96 1.75 9.51
N LEU A 186 9.26 2.59 10.50
CA LEU A 186 8.43 2.73 11.71
C LEU A 186 7.14 3.56 11.42
N THR A 187 7.03 4.16 10.23
CA THR A 187 6.01 5.13 9.81
C THR A 187 4.66 4.50 9.51
N ARG A 188 4.66 3.31 8.92
CA ARG A 188 3.45 2.58 8.57
C ARG A 188 3.38 1.34 9.43
N PRO A 189 2.41 1.24 10.36
CA PRO A 189 2.13 -0.02 10.99
C PRO A 189 1.90 -1.07 9.89
N CYS A 190 2.74 -2.11 9.88
CA CYS A 190 2.63 -3.20 8.92
C CYS A 190 2.18 -4.43 9.69
N PHE A 191 0.89 -4.70 9.66
CA PHE A 191 0.31 -5.78 10.42
C PHE A 191 -0.93 -6.38 9.78
N LEU A 192 -1.20 -7.63 10.14
CA LEU A 192 -2.47 -8.29 9.91
C LEU A 192 -3.18 -8.46 11.25
N GLU A 193 -4.31 -7.79 11.42
CA GLU A 193 -5.11 -7.79 12.63
C GLU A 193 -6.43 -8.52 12.43
N PHE A 194 -6.87 -9.26 13.45
CA PHE A 194 -8.15 -9.94 13.53
C PHE A 194 -8.90 -9.47 14.78
N ASP A 195 -10.18 -9.15 14.60
CA ASP A 195 -11.14 -8.85 15.67
C ASP A 195 -11.67 -10.16 16.27
N LEU A 196 -10.98 -10.67 17.29
CA LEU A 196 -11.35 -11.91 17.97
C LEU A 196 -12.71 -11.76 18.68
N GLU A 197 -12.99 -10.59 19.26
CA GLU A 197 -14.25 -10.31 19.93
C GLU A 197 -15.40 -10.53 18.97
N ARG A 198 -15.38 -9.86 17.81
CA ARG A 198 -16.44 -10.01 16.82
C ARG A 198 -16.51 -11.42 16.24
N ILE A 199 -15.38 -12.04 15.91
CA ILE A 199 -15.34 -13.40 15.33
C ILE A 199 -15.95 -14.43 16.29
N LEU A 200 -15.66 -14.34 17.59
CA LEU A 200 -16.07 -15.33 18.58
C LEU A 200 -17.44 -15.02 19.21
N GLU A 201 -17.81 -13.74 19.35
CA GLU A 201 -19.09 -13.32 19.91
C GLU A 201 -20.24 -13.45 18.90
N GLU A 202 -20.01 -13.10 17.63
CA GLU A 202 -20.98 -13.32 16.55
C GLU A 202 -20.88 -14.74 15.94
N GLU A 203 -19.99 -15.60 16.46
CA GLU A 203 -19.74 -16.97 16.00
C GLU A 203 -19.50 -17.07 14.47
N LEU A 204 -18.68 -16.16 13.93
CA LEU A 204 -18.36 -16.04 12.51
C LEU A 204 -17.39 -17.15 12.05
N TYR A 205 -17.96 -18.33 11.75
CA TYR A 205 -17.19 -19.51 11.34
C TYR A 205 -16.25 -19.29 10.13
N PRO A 206 -16.66 -18.64 9.03
CA PRO A 206 -15.77 -18.42 7.89
C PRO A 206 -14.56 -17.54 8.23
N ASP A 207 -14.77 -16.51 9.04
CA ASP A 207 -13.74 -15.57 9.51
C ASP A 207 -12.75 -16.29 10.43
N PHE A 208 -13.24 -17.14 11.34
CA PHE A 208 -12.38 -17.98 12.17
C PHE A 208 -11.57 -18.97 11.33
N ALA A 209 -12.17 -19.58 10.29
CA ALA A 209 -11.47 -20.49 9.41
C ALA A 209 -10.34 -19.78 8.63
N PHE A 210 -10.51 -18.49 8.30
CA PHE A 210 -9.45 -17.67 7.72
C PHE A 210 -8.35 -17.36 8.74
N LEU A 211 -8.73 -16.93 9.95
CA LEU A 211 -7.82 -16.67 11.07
C LEU A 211 -6.96 -17.90 11.37
N TRP A 212 -7.59 -19.06 11.52
CA TRP A 212 -6.91 -20.32 11.81
C TRP A 212 -5.90 -20.68 10.71
N ARG A 213 -6.28 -20.55 9.43
CA ARG A 213 -5.36 -20.83 8.32
C ARG A 213 -4.14 -19.90 8.31
N MET A 214 -4.32 -18.65 8.70
CA MET A 214 -3.25 -17.65 8.78
C MET A 214 -2.35 -17.82 9.99
N LEU A 215 -2.90 -18.19 11.15
CA LEU A 215 -2.18 -18.08 12.43
C LEU A 215 -1.86 -19.42 13.10
N HIS A 216 -2.29 -20.56 12.54
CA HIS A 216 -1.93 -21.87 13.06
C HIS A 216 -0.41 -22.02 13.24
N HIS A 217 0.03 -22.73 14.29
CA HIS A 217 1.44 -22.85 14.67
C HIS A 217 2.37 -23.29 13.51
N SER A 218 1.89 -24.13 12.60
CA SER A 218 2.63 -24.58 11.41
C SER A 218 3.05 -23.43 10.49
N ARG A 219 2.46 -22.24 10.62
CA ARG A 219 2.79 -21.06 9.83
C ARG A 219 4.01 -20.32 10.35
N ALA A 220 4.24 -20.38 11.67
CA ALA A 220 5.40 -19.78 12.33
C ALA A 220 6.68 -20.62 12.17
N VAL A 221 6.54 -21.91 11.84
CA VAL A 221 7.66 -22.85 11.70
C VAL A 221 8.25 -22.79 10.28
N ALA A 222 9.59 -22.82 10.16
CA ALA A 222 10.27 -22.95 8.88
C ALA A 222 10.20 -24.42 8.37
N PRO A 223 9.92 -24.67 7.07
CA PRO A 223 9.98 -26.02 6.53
C PRO A 223 11.41 -26.56 6.59
N ALA A 224 11.54 -27.88 6.74
CA ALA A 224 12.85 -28.56 6.81
C ALA A 224 13.72 -28.29 5.57
N ASP A 225 13.10 -28.09 4.40
CA ASP A 225 13.78 -27.91 3.11
C ASP A 225 14.21 -26.46 2.83
N ALA A 226 13.79 -25.49 3.65
CA ALA A 226 14.13 -24.07 3.52
C ALA A 226 14.38 -23.43 4.89
N PRO A 227 15.54 -23.69 5.52
CA PRO A 227 15.87 -23.15 6.84
C PRO A 227 15.92 -21.62 6.77
N GLY A 228 15.05 -20.93 7.51
CA GLY A 228 15.08 -19.47 7.68
C GLY A 228 13.90 -18.68 7.11
N ALA A 229 12.92 -19.32 6.46
CA ALA A 229 11.69 -18.64 6.00
C ALA A 229 10.44 -19.42 6.43
N CYS A 230 9.78 -18.98 7.50
CA CYS A 230 8.47 -19.50 7.90
C CYS A 230 7.42 -19.30 6.78
N VAL A 231 6.24 -19.93 6.89
CA VAL A 231 5.22 -19.83 5.84
C VAL A 231 4.79 -18.39 5.61
N TRP A 232 4.73 -17.54 6.65
CA TRP A 232 4.44 -16.11 6.47
C TRP A 232 5.46 -15.41 5.57
N GLU A 233 6.74 -15.77 5.67
CA GLU A 233 7.79 -15.23 4.80
C GLU A 233 7.59 -15.68 3.34
N GLN A 234 7.24 -16.96 3.16
CA GLN A 234 6.99 -17.52 1.83
C GLN A 234 5.78 -16.89 1.17
N LEU A 235 4.67 -16.72 1.91
CA LEU A 235 3.48 -16.04 1.44
C LEU A 235 3.75 -14.58 1.04
N ARG A 236 4.60 -13.88 1.81
CA ARG A 236 5.05 -12.52 1.43
C ARG A 236 5.92 -12.52 0.19
N ASN A 237 6.86 -13.44 0.07
CA ASN A 237 7.74 -13.53 -1.09
C ASN A 237 6.96 -13.89 -2.36
N GLU A 238 6.02 -14.84 -2.27
CA GLU A 238 5.06 -15.16 -3.35
C GLU A 238 4.26 -13.91 -3.75
N GLY A 239 3.79 -13.13 -2.77
CA GLY A 239 3.14 -11.83 -3.01
C GLY A 239 4.06 -10.82 -3.70
N GLY A 240 5.34 -10.74 -3.32
CA GLY A 240 6.32 -9.85 -3.92
C GLY A 240 6.64 -10.18 -5.38
N GLU A 241 6.78 -11.47 -5.71
CA GLU A 241 6.93 -11.92 -7.11
C GLU A 241 5.68 -11.62 -7.94
N GLN A 242 4.50 -11.81 -7.37
CA GLN A 242 3.24 -11.43 -8.02
C GLN A 242 3.15 -9.91 -8.19
N GLY A 243 3.59 -9.12 -7.21
CA GLY A 243 3.71 -7.67 -7.28
C GLY A 243 4.65 -7.23 -8.41
N MET A 244 5.79 -7.90 -8.59
CA MET A 244 6.70 -7.62 -9.70
C MET A 244 6.01 -7.82 -11.06
N ARG A 245 5.26 -8.91 -11.23
CA ARG A 245 4.48 -9.15 -12.48
C ARG A 245 3.39 -8.11 -12.69
N VAL A 246 2.73 -7.65 -11.62
CA VAL A 246 1.73 -6.59 -11.69
C VAL A 246 2.38 -5.26 -12.10
N ARG A 247 3.58 -4.95 -11.60
CA ARG A 247 4.35 -3.75 -12.01
C ARG A 247 4.72 -3.81 -13.48
N ASP A 248 5.26 -4.93 -13.96
CA ASP A 248 5.59 -5.09 -15.39
C ASP A 248 4.34 -4.93 -16.26
N ALA A 249 3.22 -5.55 -15.86
CA ALA A 249 1.96 -5.40 -16.57
C ALA A 249 1.41 -3.95 -16.53
N LEU A 250 1.61 -3.23 -15.42
CA LEU A 250 1.24 -1.83 -15.31
C LEU A 250 2.13 -0.95 -16.19
N ARG A 251 3.45 -1.18 -16.21
CA ARG A 251 4.38 -0.48 -17.13
C ARG A 251 3.91 -0.62 -18.57
N ASP A 252 3.65 -1.86 -19.00
CA ASP A 252 3.16 -2.14 -20.34
C ASP A 252 1.77 -1.49 -20.56
N GLY A 253 0.91 -1.46 -19.54
CA GLY A 253 -0.37 -0.75 -19.56
C GLY A 253 -0.23 0.76 -19.73
N VAL A 254 0.73 1.40 -19.06
CA VAL A 254 0.99 2.84 -19.21
C VAL A 254 1.60 3.14 -20.57
N ALA A 255 2.57 2.35 -21.04
CA ALA A 255 3.13 2.51 -22.38
C ALA A 255 2.05 2.42 -23.48
N ASN A 256 1.19 1.40 -23.40
CA ASN A 256 0.05 1.25 -24.32
C ASN A 256 -0.99 2.37 -24.19
N THR A 257 -1.17 2.92 -22.98
CA THR A 257 -2.01 4.11 -22.77
C THR A 257 -1.47 5.33 -23.50
N LEU A 258 -0.15 5.55 -23.44
CA LEU A 258 0.51 6.67 -24.13
C LEU A 258 0.39 6.54 -25.65
N ILE A 259 0.56 5.32 -26.17
CA ILE A 259 0.33 5.00 -27.58
C ILE A 259 -1.13 5.26 -27.97
N ALA A 260 -2.09 4.74 -27.20
CA ALA A 260 -3.51 4.92 -27.47
C ALA A 260 -3.93 6.41 -27.43
N LEU A 261 -3.45 7.16 -26.45
CA LEU A 261 -3.70 8.61 -26.36
C LEU A 261 -3.08 9.35 -27.54
N GLY A 262 -1.80 9.11 -27.83
CA GLY A 262 -1.08 9.77 -28.92
C GLY A 262 -1.73 9.51 -30.27
N CYS A 263 -1.99 8.25 -30.60
CA CYS A 263 -2.73 7.86 -31.82
C CYS A 263 -4.14 8.47 -31.82
N GLY A 264 -4.89 8.37 -30.72
CA GLY A 264 -6.25 8.90 -30.64
C GLY A 264 -6.33 10.40 -30.91
N PHE A 265 -5.42 11.19 -30.31
CA PHE A 265 -5.38 12.63 -30.55
C PHE A 265 -4.99 12.97 -31.99
N LEU A 266 -4.02 12.24 -32.57
CA LEU A 266 -3.58 12.44 -33.95
C LEU A 266 -4.63 11.99 -34.99
N GLN A 267 -5.43 10.98 -34.68
CA GLN A 267 -6.45 10.44 -35.58
C GLN A 267 -7.77 11.22 -35.55
N HIS A 268 -8.12 11.79 -34.39
CA HIS A 268 -9.40 12.46 -34.21
C HIS A 268 -9.58 13.65 -35.15
N ARG A 269 -10.73 13.70 -35.84
CA ARG A 269 -10.99 14.70 -36.90
C ARG A 269 -10.92 16.14 -36.43
N ALA A 270 -11.35 16.45 -35.20
CA ALA A 270 -11.40 17.82 -34.69
C ALA A 270 -10.03 18.41 -34.29
N ASN A 271 -8.96 17.62 -34.31
CA ASN A 271 -7.64 18.03 -33.80
C ASN A 271 -6.69 18.53 -34.91
N ASP A 272 -7.21 19.27 -35.90
CA ASP A 272 -6.38 19.81 -36.98
C ASP A 272 -5.33 20.81 -36.48
N ALA A 273 -5.68 21.62 -35.48
CA ALA A 273 -4.75 22.57 -34.86
C ALA A 273 -3.55 21.86 -34.22
N LEU A 274 -3.77 20.76 -33.49
CA LEU A 274 -2.70 19.96 -32.90
C LEU A 274 -1.75 19.39 -33.97
N ARG A 275 -2.31 18.89 -35.09
CA ARG A 275 -1.51 18.37 -36.20
C ARG A 275 -0.69 19.47 -36.86
N ALA A 276 -1.27 20.65 -37.06
CA ALA A 276 -0.55 21.81 -37.61
C ALA A 276 0.56 22.30 -36.67
N ASP A 277 0.33 22.28 -35.35
CA ASP A 277 1.34 22.66 -34.36
C ASP A 277 2.56 21.72 -34.39
N LEU A 278 2.33 20.40 -34.56
CA LEU A 278 3.38 19.40 -34.72
C LEU A 278 4.11 19.52 -36.06
N ASP A 279 3.38 19.74 -37.16
CA ASP A 279 3.95 19.87 -38.51
C ASP A 279 4.84 21.13 -38.63
N SER A 280 4.40 22.23 -38.02
CA SER A 280 5.17 23.49 -37.97
C SER A 280 6.37 23.45 -37.01
N GLY A 281 6.48 22.42 -36.17
CA GLY A 281 7.49 22.32 -35.11
C GLY A 281 7.25 23.26 -33.92
N SER A 282 6.10 23.95 -33.86
CA SER A 282 5.73 24.77 -32.69
C SER A 282 5.46 23.94 -31.44
N LEU A 283 5.06 22.68 -31.63
CA LEU A 283 5.02 21.64 -30.61
C LEU A 283 6.05 20.57 -30.97
N THR A 284 7.05 20.36 -30.11
CA THR A 284 8.04 19.29 -30.32
C THR A 284 7.42 17.92 -29.97
N HIS A 285 7.99 16.83 -30.51
CA HIS A 285 7.54 15.48 -30.17
C HIS A 285 7.69 15.18 -28.68
N ASP A 286 8.76 15.69 -28.05
CA ASP A 286 8.99 15.54 -26.61
C ASP A 286 7.95 16.32 -25.79
N ALA A 287 7.64 17.56 -26.18
CA ALA A 287 6.60 18.35 -25.49
C ALA A 287 5.21 17.70 -25.64
N PHE A 288 4.89 17.15 -26.81
CA PHE A 288 3.67 16.37 -27.01
C PHE A 288 3.63 15.13 -26.11
N PHE A 289 4.74 14.38 -26.06
CA PHE A 289 4.88 13.23 -25.18
C PHE A 289 4.71 13.61 -23.69
N GLN A 290 5.26 14.74 -23.26
CA GLN A 290 5.09 15.25 -21.90
C GLN A 290 3.61 15.53 -21.57
N GLU A 291 2.84 16.14 -22.48
CA GLU A 291 1.40 16.36 -22.25
C GLU A 291 0.63 15.03 -22.20
N LEU A 292 0.96 14.04 -23.04
CA LEU A 292 0.35 12.70 -22.99
C LEU A 292 0.61 12.02 -21.64
N LEU A 293 1.84 12.14 -21.15
CA LEU A 293 2.28 11.54 -19.90
C LEU A 293 1.59 12.17 -18.69
N ARG A 294 1.42 13.50 -18.68
CA ARG A 294 0.58 14.20 -17.68
C ARG A 294 -0.87 13.73 -17.68
N ILE A 295 -1.46 13.47 -18.85
CA ILE A 295 -2.83 12.91 -18.91
C ILE A 295 -2.87 11.49 -18.31
N ALA A 296 -1.90 10.64 -18.63
CA ALA A 296 -1.80 9.31 -18.03
C ALA A 296 -1.67 9.40 -16.49
N TYR A 297 -0.88 10.34 -15.98
CA TYR A 297 -0.73 10.59 -14.56
C TYR A 297 -2.02 11.07 -13.88
N ARG A 298 -2.77 11.98 -14.51
CA ARG A 298 -4.09 12.40 -14.02
C ARG A 298 -5.01 11.20 -13.81
N PHE A 299 -5.02 10.26 -14.76
CA PHE A 299 -5.83 9.05 -14.61
C PHE A 299 -5.37 8.15 -13.47
N LEU A 300 -4.07 7.89 -13.37
CA LEU A 300 -3.49 7.06 -12.31
C LEU A 300 -3.72 7.67 -10.91
N PHE A 301 -3.51 8.99 -10.78
CA PHE A 301 -3.80 9.73 -9.56
C PHE A 301 -5.27 9.59 -9.15
N ILE A 302 -6.20 9.80 -10.09
CA ILE A 302 -7.64 9.68 -9.79
C ILE A 302 -7.99 8.24 -9.39
N PHE A 303 -7.45 7.22 -10.06
CA PHE A 303 -7.69 5.83 -9.64
C PHE A 303 -7.19 5.56 -8.22
N ALA A 304 -5.99 6.01 -7.88
CA ALA A 304 -5.44 5.86 -6.53
C ALA A 304 -6.28 6.62 -5.49
N ALA A 305 -6.66 7.87 -5.79
CA ALA A 305 -7.46 8.71 -4.91
C ALA A 305 -8.89 8.18 -4.71
N GLU A 306 -9.53 7.66 -5.76
CA GLU A 306 -10.85 7.01 -5.68
C GLU A 306 -10.82 5.76 -4.81
N GLU A 307 -9.78 4.93 -4.93
CA GLU A 307 -9.69 3.66 -4.19
C GLU A 307 -9.30 3.81 -2.73
N ARG A 308 -8.53 4.87 -2.42
CA ARG A 308 -8.16 5.23 -1.05
C ARG A 308 -9.20 6.12 -0.36
N ASP A 309 -10.29 6.45 -1.06
CA ASP A 309 -11.35 7.36 -0.60
C ASP A 309 -10.82 8.75 -0.18
N LEU A 310 -9.87 9.28 -0.97
CA LEU A 310 -9.15 10.53 -0.65
C LEU A 310 -9.67 11.77 -1.38
N LEU A 311 -10.57 11.61 -2.35
CA LEU A 311 -11.08 12.72 -3.14
C LEU A 311 -12.04 13.64 -2.37
N HIS A 312 -12.79 13.09 -1.42
CA HIS A 312 -13.84 13.83 -0.71
C HIS A 312 -13.40 14.21 0.70
N VAL A 313 -13.73 15.42 1.11
CA VAL A 313 -13.49 15.90 2.48
C VAL A 313 -14.32 15.08 3.48
N PRO A 314 -13.80 14.72 4.66
CA PRO A 314 -14.58 14.10 5.72
C PRO A 314 -15.85 14.90 6.02
N GLY A 315 -16.99 14.21 6.06
CA GLY A 315 -18.31 14.85 6.25
C GLY A 315 -19.03 15.29 4.98
N THR A 316 -18.47 15.04 3.79
CA THR A 316 -19.19 15.28 2.51
C THR A 316 -20.52 14.51 2.48
N PRO A 317 -21.66 15.16 2.15
CA PRO A 317 -22.96 14.51 2.14
C PRO A 317 -23.02 13.26 1.23
N PRO A 318 -23.70 12.17 1.64
CA PRO A 318 -23.79 10.95 0.85
C PRO A 318 -24.37 11.14 -0.56
N GLU A 319 -25.30 12.08 -0.72
CA GLU A 319 -25.93 12.41 -2.01
C GLU A 319 -24.92 13.00 -3.00
N VAL A 320 -24.04 13.88 -2.52
CA VAL A 320 -22.97 14.50 -3.32
C VAL A 320 -21.94 13.46 -3.73
N ARG A 321 -21.55 12.57 -2.81
CA ARG A 321 -20.64 11.45 -3.12
C ARG A 321 -21.25 10.50 -4.16
N ARG A 322 -22.57 10.26 -4.08
CA ARG A 322 -23.29 9.45 -5.07
C ARG A 322 -23.29 10.11 -6.44
N ALA A 323 -23.55 11.42 -6.52
CA ALA A 323 -23.51 12.17 -7.78
C ALA A 323 -22.15 12.03 -8.48
N TYR A 324 -21.05 12.15 -7.74
CA TYR A 324 -19.71 11.88 -8.26
C TYR A 324 -19.55 10.42 -8.74
N ALA A 325 -19.87 9.46 -7.87
CA ALA A 325 -19.67 8.03 -8.14
C ALA A 325 -20.44 7.54 -9.37
N GLU A 326 -21.66 8.05 -9.57
CA GLU A 326 -22.52 7.68 -10.69
C GLU A 326 -22.22 8.48 -11.96
N GLY A 327 -21.90 9.77 -11.83
CA GLY A 327 -21.75 10.72 -12.95
C GLY A 327 -20.32 10.88 -13.49
N TYR A 328 -19.28 10.86 -12.65
CA TYR A 328 -17.92 11.28 -13.04
C TYR A 328 -16.80 10.30 -12.69
N ALA A 329 -17.01 9.39 -11.74
CA ALA A 329 -15.96 8.46 -11.32
C ALA A 329 -15.37 7.62 -12.47
N LEU A 330 -14.04 7.52 -12.54
CA LEU A 330 -13.33 6.77 -13.57
C LEU A 330 -13.58 5.27 -13.48
N LYS A 331 -13.84 4.75 -12.27
CA LYS A 331 -14.26 3.36 -12.05
C LYS A 331 -15.45 2.94 -12.92
N ARG A 332 -16.35 3.86 -13.28
CA ARG A 332 -17.46 3.59 -14.22
C ARG A 332 -16.96 3.36 -15.63
N LEU A 333 -16.07 4.23 -16.13
CA LEU A 333 -15.48 4.10 -17.46
C LEU A 333 -14.64 2.82 -17.56
N ALA A 334 -13.91 2.50 -16.50
CA ALA A 334 -13.12 1.27 -16.44
C ALA A 334 -13.98 -0.01 -16.41
N ARG A 335 -15.17 0.01 -15.80
CA ARG A 335 -16.14 -1.10 -15.95
C ARG A 335 -16.73 -1.17 -17.36
N ARG A 336 -17.01 -0.01 -17.97
CA ARG A 336 -17.56 0.10 -19.32
C ARG A 336 -16.56 -0.40 -20.37
N SER A 337 -15.24 -0.26 -20.16
CA SER A 337 -14.21 -0.66 -21.12
C SER A 337 -14.12 -2.18 -21.38
N LEU A 338 -14.69 -3.00 -20.49
CA LEU A 338 -14.80 -4.45 -20.67
C LEU A 338 -15.86 -4.84 -21.72
N ARG A 339 -16.77 -3.93 -22.08
CA ARG A 339 -17.84 -4.17 -23.05
C ARG A 339 -17.41 -3.70 -24.43
N SER A 340 -17.21 -4.62 -25.37
CA SER A 340 -16.78 -4.28 -26.75
C SER A 340 -17.76 -3.32 -27.46
N ALA A 341 -19.07 -3.53 -27.28
CA ALA A 341 -20.12 -2.71 -27.87
C ALA A 341 -20.15 -1.25 -27.40
N ALA A 342 -19.42 -0.91 -26.33
CA ALA A 342 -19.36 0.45 -25.79
C ALA A 342 -18.35 1.36 -26.52
N ARG A 343 -17.57 0.80 -27.47
CA ARG A 343 -16.51 1.50 -28.21
C ARG A 343 -17.07 2.09 -29.50
N ASP A 344 -17.49 3.34 -29.43
CA ASP A 344 -17.97 4.12 -30.58
C ASP A 344 -17.02 5.31 -30.89
N GLY A 345 -17.36 6.08 -31.92
CA GLY A 345 -16.59 7.27 -32.36
C GLY A 345 -17.21 8.59 -31.90
N TYR A 346 -18.02 8.58 -30.83
CA TYR A 346 -18.46 9.81 -30.15
C TYR A 346 -17.39 10.26 -29.16
N SER A 347 -17.49 11.50 -28.66
CA SER A 347 -16.47 12.10 -27.77
C SER A 347 -17.03 12.48 -26.38
N ASP A 348 -18.25 12.07 -26.06
CA ASP A 348 -18.95 12.45 -24.82
C ASP A 348 -18.24 11.95 -23.56
N LEU A 349 -17.60 10.78 -23.60
CA LEU A 349 -16.84 10.29 -22.44
C LEU A 349 -15.61 11.14 -22.16
N TRP A 350 -14.94 11.60 -23.22
CA TRP A 350 -13.79 12.50 -23.08
C TRP A 350 -14.21 13.85 -22.51
N GLU A 351 -15.34 14.41 -22.95
CA GLU A 351 -15.88 15.64 -22.36
C GLU A 351 -16.20 15.47 -20.87
N GLY A 352 -16.75 14.33 -20.45
CA GLY A 352 -16.94 14.00 -19.04
C GLY A 352 -15.62 13.97 -18.25
N VAL A 353 -14.55 13.40 -18.82
CA VAL A 353 -13.20 13.40 -18.23
C VAL A 353 -12.64 14.82 -18.15
N ARG A 354 -12.84 15.68 -19.17
CA ARG A 354 -12.41 17.08 -19.14
C ARG A 354 -13.11 17.87 -18.04
N VAL A 355 -14.41 17.64 -17.84
CA VAL A 355 -15.16 18.23 -16.72
C VAL A 355 -14.56 17.79 -15.39
N LEU A 356 -14.24 16.50 -15.23
CA LEU A 356 -13.59 16.00 -14.03
C LEU A 356 -12.22 16.64 -13.78
N PHE A 357 -11.36 16.73 -14.80
CA PHE A 357 -10.05 17.38 -14.68
C PHE A 357 -10.19 18.84 -14.27
N ARG A 358 -11.14 19.57 -14.87
CA ARG A 358 -11.42 20.96 -14.48
C ARG A 358 -11.91 21.06 -13.05
N ALA A 359 -12.83 20.19 -12.64
CA ALA A 359 -13.35 20.13 -11.27
C ALA A 359 -12.26 19.86 -10.24
N LEU A 360 -11.30 18.98 -10.52
CA LEU A 360 -10.15 18.74 -9.64
C LEU A 360 -9.14 19.90 -9.67
N GLY A 361 -9.02 20.63 -10.79
CA GLY A 361 -8.16 21.79 -10.91
C GLY A 361 -8.63 22.99 -10.09
N GLN A 362 -9.93 23.32 -10.18
CA GLN A 362 -10.50 24.55 -9.60
C GLN A 362 -11.45 24.32 -8.41
N GLY A 363 -11.83 23.08 -8.13
CA GLY A 363 -12.86 22.70 -7.17
C GLY A 363 -14.26 22.64 -7.79
N GLU A 364 -15.10 21.74 -7.29
CA GLU A 364 -16.52 21.63 -7.66
C GLU A 364 -17.37 21.15 -6.46
N PRO A 365 -18.04 22.07 -5.76
CA PRO A 365 -18.88 21.74 -4.59
C PRO A 365 -20.02 20.78 -4.90
N ALA A 366 -20.62 20.84 -6.10
CA ALA A 366 -21.73 19.96 -6.48
C ALA A 366 -21.33 18.48 -6.57
N LEU A 367 -20.02 18.21 -6.73
CA LEU A 367 -19.43 16.88 -6.75
C LEU A 367 -18.64 16.59 -5.47
N GLY A 368 -18.57 17.53 -4.52
CA GLY A 368 -17.79 17.39 -3.30
C GLY A 368 -16.29 17.27 -3.58
N LEU A 369 -15.80 17.89 -4.65
CA LEU A 369 -14.40 17.86 -5.06
C LEU A 369 -13.70 19.16 -4.63
N PRO A 370 -12.63 19.08 -3.81
CA PRO A 370 -11.81 20.23 -3.47
C PRO A 370 -10.92 20.65 -4.65
N ALA A 371 -10.46 21.90 -4.63
CA ALA A 371 -9.49 22.39 -5.61
C ALA A 371 -8.10 21.80 -5.30
N LEU A 372 -7.71 20.77 -6.05
CA LEU A 372 -6.39 20.15 -5.93
C LEU A 372 -5.31 20.97 -6.65
N GLY A 373 -5.62 21.57 -7.81
CA GLY A 373 -4.61 22.28 -8.61
C GLY A 373 -3.49 21.34 -9.09
N GLY A 374 -2.23 21.84 -9.12
CA GLY A 374 -1.06 21.08 -9.59
C GLY A 374 -1.27 20.50 -10.99
N ILE A 375 -1.08 19.19 -11.15
CA ILE A 375 -1.25 18.47 -12.43
C ILE A 375 -2.60 18.66 -13.09
N PHE A 376 -3.66 19.07 -12.39
CA PHE A 376 -5.00 19.25 -12.97
C PHE A 376 -5.22 20.63 -13.60
N LYS A 377 -4.27 21.54 -13.47
CA LYS A 377 -4.34 22.86 -14.10
C LYS A 377 -4.36 22.75 -15.63
N PRO A 378 -5.21 23.53 -16.34
CA PRO A 378 -5.25 23.53 -17.80
C PRO A 378 -3.91 23.91 -18.44
N GLU A 379 -3.13 24.77 -17.77
CA GLU A 379 -1.83 25.25 -18.25
C GLU A 379 -0.78 24.12 -18.38
N GLU A 380 -0.95 23.00 -17.68
CA GLU A 380 -0.04 21.85 -17.73
C GLU A 380 -0.16 21.03 -19.03
N CYS A 381 -1.27 21.17 -19.75
CA CYS A 381 -1.49 20.49 -21.04
C CYS A 381 -2.14 21.46 -22.04
N PRO A 382 -1.45 22.53 -22.47
CA PRO A 382 -2.07 23.61 -23.21
C PRO A 382 -2.65 23.16 -24.56
N ARG A 383 -2.01 22.21 -25.25
CA ARG A 383 -2.47 21.73 -26.56
C ARG A 383 -3.52 20.62 -26.42
N LEU A 384 -3.38 19.75 -25.43
CA LEU A 384 -4.31 18.64 -25.21
C LEU A 384 -5.56 19.01 -24.39
N ALA A 385 -5.56 20.11 -23.64
CA ALA A 385 -6.71 20.54 -22.84
C ALA A 385 -7.96 20.86 -23.70
N ALA A 386 -7.73 21.30 -24.95
CA ALA A 386 -8.78 21.59 -25.94
C ALA A 386 -8.98 20.49 -26.98
N ALA A 387 -8.08 19.49 -27.03
CA ALA A 387 -8.14 18.42 -28.01
C ALA A 387 -9.28 17.42 -27.67
N ALA A 388 -9.83 16.78 -28.69
CA ALA A 388 -10.90 15.81 -28.57
C ALA A 388 -10.40 14.36 -28.74
N LEU A 389 -11.06 13.42 -28.08
CA LEU A 389 -10.80 11.98 -28.18
C LEU A 389 -12.10 11.22 -28.39
N ASP A 390 -12.01 10.13 -29.16
CA ASP A 390 -13.11 9.19 -29.33
C ASP A 390 -13.28 8.30 -28.08
N ASN A 391 -14.52 7.92 -27.80
CA ASN A 391 -14.90 7.00 -26.73
C ASN A 391 -14.17 5.67 -26.83
N ARG A 392 -13.89 5.20 -28.06
CA ARG A 392 -13.04 4.03 -28.30
C ARG A 392 -11.69 4.16 -27.61
N THR A 393 -11.00 5.28 -27.84
CA THR A 393 -9.69 5.54 -27.26
C THR A 393 -9.78 5.72 -25.75
N VAL A 394 -10.77 6.48 -25.24
CA VAL A 394 -10.95 6.67 -23.79
C VAL A 394 -11.14 5.32 -23.10
N LEU A 395 -12.00 4.45 -23.63
CA LEU A 395 -12.24 3.13 -23.05
C LEU A 395 -11.03 2.19 -23.19
N GLU A 396 -10.25 2.31 -24.25
CA GLU A 396 -8.99 1.57 -24.41
C GLU A 396 -7.96 1.98 -23.36
N VAL A 397 -7.78 3.29 -23.12
CA VAL A 397 -6.95 3.83 -22.03
C VAL A 397 -7.42 3.31 -20.68
N MET A 398 -8.72 3.39 -20.38
CA MET A 398 -9.26 2.83 -19.14
C MET A 398 -8.99 1.33 -19.02
N ARG A 399 -8.93 0.61 -20.14
CA ARG A 399 -8.65 -0.82 -20.14
C ARG A 399 -7.20 -1.11 -19.77
N HIS A 400 -6.26 -0.42 -20.41
CA HIS A 400 -4.83 -0.60 -20.17
C HIS A 400 -4.41 -0.20 -18.75
N LEU A 401 -4.97 0.88 -18.22
CA LEU A 401 -4.66 1.31 -16.86
C LEU A 401 -5.35 0.45 -15.80
N ARG A 402 -6.58 -0.02 -16.04
CA ARG A 402 -7.34 -0.70 -14.97
C ARG A 402 -7.17 -2.21 -14.92
N TRP A 403 -6.91 -2.87 -16.05
CA TRP A 403 -7.03 -4.31 -16.13
C TRP A 403 -5.75 -4.95 -16.64
N THR A 404 -5.24 -5.92 -15.87
CA THR A 404 -4.15 -6.79 -16.30
C THR A 404 -4.72 -8.14 -16.73
N ARG A 405 -4.00 -8.82 -17.62
CA ARG A 405 -4.40 -10.13 -18.14
C ARG A 405 -3.39 -11.18 -17.69
N ASN A 406 -3.83 -12.08 -16.82
CA ASN A 406 -3.05 -13.24 -16.37
C ASN A 406 -3.65 -14.49 -17.01
N GLY A 407 -3.16 -14.84 -18.20
CA GLY A 407 -3.71 -15.93 -19.01
C GLY A 407 -5.12 -15.62 -19.53
N SER A 408 -6.12 -16.39 -19.09
CA SER A 408 -7.53 -16.15 -19.41
C SER A 408 -8.25 -15.23 -18.41
N ALA A 409 -7.68 -15.01 -17.22
CA ALA A 409 -8.27 -14.16 -16.20
C ALA A 409 -7.91 -12.68 -16.44
N ILE A 410 -8.91 -11.81 -16.27
CA ILE A 410 -8.74 -10.36 -16.24
C ILE A 410 -8.85 -9.93 -14.78
N THR A 411 -7.79 -9.33 -14.25
CA THR A 411 -7.71 -8.89 -12.86
C THR A 411 -7.58 -7.38 -12.82
N PRO A 412 -8.31 -6.67 -11.94
CA PRO A 412 -8.11 -5.24 -11.78
C PRO A 412 -6.75 -4.96 -11.14
N VAL A 413 -6.10 -3.86 -11.55
CA VAL A 413 -4.98 -3.28 -10.82
C VAL A 413 -5.49 -2.73 -9.48
N ASP A 414 -4.77 -3.02 -8.40
CA ASP A 414 -5.06 -2.57 -7.04
C ASP A 414 -4.23 -1.32 -6.71
N TYR A 415 -4.81 -0.15 -6.94
CA TYR A 415 -4.15 1.14 -6.68
C TYR A 415 -4.22 1.53 -5.21
N ARG A 416 -5.15 0.94 -4.43
CA ARG A 416 -5.24 1.15 -2.99
C ARG A 416 -3.94 0.75 -2.29
N ASN A 417 -3.41 -0.42 -2.63
CA ASN A 417 -2.25 -1.01 -1.98
C ASN A 417 -0.93 -0.81 -2.72
N MET A 418 -0.95 -0.13 -3.87
CA MET A 418 0.26 0.19 -4.63
C MET A 418 1.03 1.32 -3.95
N GLY A 419 2.25 1.05 -3.50
CA GLY A 419 3.13 2.05 -2.91
C GLY A 419 3.79 2.97 -3.96
N PRO A 420 4.44 4.05 -3.51
CA PRO A 420 5.18 4.95 -4.39
C PRO A 420 6.39 4.29 -5.07
N GLU A 421 6.95 3.23 -4.49
CA GLU A 421 8.08 2.47 -5.06
C GLU A 421 7.63 1.73 -6.33
N GLU A 422 6.42 1.18 -6.33
CA GLU A 422 5.80 0.55 -7.49
C GLU A 422 5.47 1.58 -8.58
N PHE A 423 5.02 2.78 -8.20
CA PHE A 423 4.84 3.88 -9.16
C PHE A 423 6.17 4.36 -9.74
N GLY A 424 7.17 4.63 -8.89
CA GLY A 424 8.48 5.12 -9.30
C GLY A 424 9.15 4.21 -10.32
N SER A 425 9.18 2.90 -10.04
CA SER A 425 9.76 1.90 -10.95
C SER A 425 9.03 1.76 -12.30
N VAL A 426 7.69 1.87 -12.31
CA VAL A 426 6.89 1.86 -13.55
C VAL A 426 7.29 3.03 -14.44
N PHE A 427 7.45 4.21 -13.85
CA PHE A 427 7.68 5.42 -14.63
C PHE A 427 9.14 5.68 -15.00
N GLU A 428 10.09 5.27 -14.17
CA GLU A 428 11.52 5.29 -14.53
C GLU A 428 11.76 4.55 -15.84
N SER A 429 11.11 3.39 -15.99
CA SER A 429 11.18 2.60 -17.22
C SER A 429 10.62 3.34 -18.45
N LEU A 430 9.73 4.32 -18.24
CA LEU A 430 9.14 5.12 -19.32
C LEU A 430 10.01 6.32 -19.70
N LEU A 431 10.92 6.78 -18.81
CA LEU A 431 11.86 7.86 -19.11
C LEU A 431 12.86 7.49 -20.21
N GLU A 432 13.15 6.20 -20.37
CA GLU A 432 14.04 5.68 -21.40
C GLU A 432 13.38 5.62 -22.79
N LEU A 433 12.05 5.84 -22.87
CA LEU A 433 11.32 5.75 -24.13
C LEU A 433 11.50 7.02 -24.97
N VAL A 434 11.88 6.84 -26.24
CA VAL A 434 12.00 7.93 -27.21
C VAL A 434 10.72 8.01 -28.05
N PRO A 435 9.97 9.12 -28.00
CA PRO A 435 8.70 9.24 -28.74
C PRO A 435 8.93 9.32 -30.25
N ALA A 436 8.09 8.64 -31.00
CA ALA A 436 8.07 8.65 -32.46
C ALA A 436 6.67 9.05 -32.95
N VAL A 437 6.59 10.20 -33.63
CA VAL A 437 5.34 10.72 -34.21
C VAL A 437 5.41 10.58 -35.73
N SER A 438 4.37 10.01 -36.34
CA SER A 438 4.17 9.99 -37.78
C SER A 438 2.87 10.69 -38.14
N LEU A 439 2.98 11.95 -38.61
CA LEU A 439 1.83 12.73 -39.05
C LEU A 439 1.10 12.15 -40.28
N PRO A 440 1.79 11.62 -41.31
CA PRO A 440 1.12 11.00 -42.46
C PRO A 440 0.25 9.79 -42.06
N ASN A 441 0.76 8.97 -41.13
CA ASN A 441 0.04 7.79 -40.64
C ASN A 441 -0.89 8.11 -39.46
N ARG A 442 -0.84 9.36 -38.95
CA ARG A 442 -1.50 9.79 -37.71
C ARG A 442 -1.27 8.80 -36.57
N SER A 443 -0.01 8.40 -36.40
CA SER A 443 0.39 7.42 -35.41
C SER A 443 1.43 7.98 -34.45
N PHE A 444 1.42 7.44 -33.24
CA PHE A 444 2.37 7.71 -32.18
C PHE A 444 2.89 6.37 -31.67
N GLY A 445 4.18 6.29 -31.39
CA GLY A 445 4.82 5.11 -30.83
C GLY A 445 6.13 5.48 -30.14
N PHE A 446 6.92 4.46 -29.83
CA PHE A 446 8.25 4.64 -29.25
C PHE A 446 9.28 3.90 -30.08
N VAL A 447 10.47 4.48 -30.22
CA VAL A 447 11.57 3.82 -30.93
C VAL A 447 11.96 2.54 -30.18
N GLY A 448 11.95 1.39 -30.88
CA GLY A 448 12.31 0.08 -30.30
C GLY A 448 11.14 -0.72 -29.69
N LEU A 449 9.94 -0.14 -29.63
CA LEU A 449 8.69 -0.87 -29.38
C LEU A 449 7.95 -1.04 -30.71
N ASP A 450 7.32 -2.20 -30.93
CA ASP A 450 6.43 -2.39 -32.08
C ASP A 450 5.11 -1.57 -31.92
N GLU A 451 4.28 -1.51 -32.98
CA GLU A 451 2.99 -0.81 -32.97
C GLU A 451 2.00 -1.35 -31.90
N MET A 452 2.29 -2.50 -31.30
CA MET A 452 1.53 -3.14 -30.22
C MET A 452 2.16 -2.92 -28.84
N GLY A 453 3.20 -2.09 -28.73
CA GLY A 453 3.89 -1.77 -27.48
C GLY A 453 4.79 -2.88 -26.95
N ALA A 454 5.03 -3.95 -27.72
CA ALA A 454 5.93 -5.04 -27.35
C ALA A 454 7.34 -4.76 -27.88
N ALA A 455 8.36 -4.96 -27.03
CA ALA A 455 9.75 -4.73 -27.40
C ALA A 455 10.18 -5.64 -28.55
N SER A 456 10.67 -5.05 -29.64
CA SER A 456 11.23 -5.83 -30.76
C SER A 456 12.56 -6.45 -30.32
N GLY A 457 12.54 -7.75 -29.98
CA GLY A 457 13.62 -8.74 -30.09
C GLY A 457 14.99 -8.54 -29.41
N ASN A 458 15.47 -7.33 -29.17
CA ASN A 458 16.84 -7.05 -28.72
C ASN A 458 16.98 -5.88 -27.73
N ALA A 459 15.90 -5.19 -27.37
CA ALA A 459 15.94 -4.11 -26.35
C ALA A 459 15.95 -4.62 -24.89
N ARG A 460 15.89 -5.93 -24.66
CA ARG A 460 15.90 -6.56 -23.31
C ARG A 460 17.23 -6.46 -22.56
N LYS A 461 18.25 -5.75 -23.07
CA LYS A 461 19.62 -5.78 -22.54
C LYS A 461 20.35 -4.45 -22.42
N SER A 462 19.65 -3.31 -22.41
CA SER A 462 20.29 -2.02 -22.09
C SER A 462 19.48 -1.14 -21.16
N THR A 463 18.72 -1.73 -20.23
CA THR A 463 18.06 -1.01 -19.13
C THR A 463 19.13 -0.68 -18.08
N GLY A 464 19.93 0.34 -18.36
CA GLY A 464 20.96 0.89 -17.47
C GLY A 464 20.39 1.74 -16.35
N SER A 465 19.09 1.63 -16.06
CA SER A 465 18.46 2.19 -14.87
C SER A 465 19.00 1.48 -13.63
N TYR A 466 19.99 2.10 -12.97
CA TYR A 466 20.41 1.67 -11.64
C TYR A 466 19.32 2.06 -10.63
N TYR A 467 18.27 1.23 -10.57
CA TYR A 467 17.39 1.16 -9.40
C TYR A 467 18.29 1.07 -8.18
N THR A 468 18.13 1.99 -7.23
CA THR A 468 18.78 1.84 -5.92
C THR A 468 17.88 0.94 -5.10
N PRO A 469 18.29 -0.30 -4.76
CA PRO A 469 17.56 -1.14 -3.83
C PRO A 469 17.07 -0.36 -2.61
N SER A 470 15.79 -0.54 -2.24
CA SER A 470 15.21 0.10 -1.06
C SER A 470 16.07 -0.09 0.19
N CYS A 471 16.72 -1.24 0.36
CA CYS A 471 17.65 -1.47 1.47
C CYS A 471 18.86 -0.53 1.49
N LEU A 472 19.34 -0.07 0.33
CA LEU A 472 20.43 0.91 0.22
C LEU A 472 19.90 2.33 0.50
N VAL A 473 18.72 2.67 -0.03
CA VAL A 473 18.04 3.94 0.25
C VAL A 473 17.81 4.07 1.76
N ASP A 474 17.20 3.06 2.38
CA ASP A 474 16.89 3.02 3.80
C ASP A 474 18.15 3.16 4.66
N GLN A 475 19.22 2.43 4.30
CA GLN A 475 20.46 2.50 5.05
C GLN A 475 21.13 3.88 4.94
N LEU A 476 21.07 4.53 3.76
CA LEU A 476 21.61 5.88 3.58
C LEU A 476 20.79 6.90 4.38
N VAL A 477 19.46 6.86 4.25
CA VAL A 477 18.57 7.77 4.99
C VAL A 477 18.75 7.59 6.49
N LYS A 478 18.81 6.35 6.98
CA LYS A 478 19.05 6.04 8.39
C LYS A 478 20.38 6.64 8.88
N THR A 479 21.47 6.40 8.16
CA THR A 479 22.80 6.84 8.60
C THR A 479 23.00 8.35 8.49
N ALA A 480 22.39 9.01 7.51
CA ALA A 480 22.50 10.46 7.30
C ALA A 480 21.52 11.28 8.15
N LEU A 481 20.28 10.82 8.31
CA LEU A 481 19.18 11.63 8.84
C LEU A 481 18.91 11.36 10.33
N ASP A 482 19.07 10.13 10.82
CA ASP A 482 18.79 9.79 12.22
C ASP A 482 19.62 10.62 13.22
N PRO A 483 20.93 10.87 13.00
CA PRO A 483 21.71 11.70 13.92
C PRO A 483 21.20 13.15 14.00
N VAL A 484 20.71 13.69 12.87
CA VAL A 484 20.18 15.05 12.78
C VAL A 484 18.78 15.15 13.40
N ILE A 485 17.93 14.15 13.16
CA ILE A 485 16.63 14.05 13.83
C ILE A 485 16.81 14.02 15.35
N GLU A 486 17.78 13.25 15.83
CA GLU A 486 18.04 13.10 17.25
C GLU A 486 18.59 14.39 17.88
N SER A 487 19.34 15.22 17.13
CA SER A 487 19.74 16.55 17.62
C SER A 487 18.55 17.52 17.67
N CYS A 488 17.68 17.54 16.65
CA CYS A 488 16.44 18.33 16.65
C CYS A 488 15.51 17.95 17.81
N ARG A 489 15.41 16.66 18.14
CA ARG A 489 14.60 16.18 19.27
C ARG A 489 15.05 16.70 20.64
N ARG A 490 16.30 17.12 20.77
CA ARG A 490 16.87 17.69 22.02
C ARG A 490 16.76 19.20 22.07
N ALA A 491 16.28 19.85 21.01
CA ALA A 491 16.05 21.28 21.00
C ALA A 491 14.91 21.68 21.96
N SER A 492 14.86 22.97 22.31
CA SER A 492 13.78 23.51 23.15
C SER A 492 12.40 23.40 22.50
N ASP A 493 12.35 23.46 21.16
CA ASP A 493 11.17 23.24 20.34
C ASP A 493 11.49 22.20 19.25
N PRO A 494 11.24 20.91 19.52
CA PRO A 494 11.51 19.84 18.57
C PRO A 494 10.70 19.94 17.27
N GLU A 495 9.47 20.44 17.32
CA GLU A 495 8.61 20.54 16.14
C GLU A 495 9.16 21.59 15.17
N ALA A 496 9.45 22.80 15.65
CA ALA A 496 10.02 23.85 14.82
C ALA A 496 11.41 23.45 14.28
N ALA A 497 12.22 22.79 15.10
CA ALA A 497 13.55 22.33 14.68
C ALA A 497 13.50 21.25 13.59
N LEU A 498 12.49 20.36 13.62
CA LEU A 498 12.31 19.34 12.58
C LEU A 498 11.79 19.96 11.27
N LEU A 499 10.83 20.89 11.34
CA LEU A 499 10.28 21.58 10.17
C LEU A 499 11.29 22.52 9.50
N ALA A 500 12.30 22.99 10.23
CA ALA A 500 13.37 23.82 9.70
C ALA A 500 14.46 23.04 8.94
N LEU A 501 14.44 21.70 8.96
CA LEU A 501 15.42 20.89 8.23
C LEU A 501 15.22 21.02 6.72
N ALA A 502 16.33 21.15 5.99
CA ALA A 502 16.34 21.10 4.54
C ALA A 502 17.04 19.81 4.07
N VAL A 503 16.29 18.94 3.41
CA VAL A 503 16.78 17.73 2.76
C VAL A 503 16.75 17.97 1.26
N ILE A 504 17.92 17.89 0.64
CA ILE A 504 18.10 18.10 -0.80
C ILE A 504 18.53 16.80 -1.48
N ASP A 505 17.84 16.45 -2.56
CA ASP A 505 18.30 15.46 -3.52
C ASP A 505 18.66 16.15 -4.85
N PRO A 506 19.96 16.31 -5.17
CA PRO A 506 20.42 17.08 -6.33
C PRO A 506 20.33 16.30 -7.66
N ALA A 507 19.93 15.03 -7.63
CA ALA A 507 19.70 14.20 -8.80
C ALA A 507 18.54 13.23 -8.49
N CYS A 508 17.36 13.81 -8.25
CA CYS A 508 16.31 13.09 -7.54
C CYS A 508 15.67 11.95 -8.32
N GLY A 509 15.80 11.94 -9.65
CA GLY A 509 15.09 10.98 -10.49
C GLY A 509 13.60 10.99 -10.15
N SER A 510 13.05 9.81 -9.90
CA SER A 510 11.65 9.61 -9.49
C SER A 510 11.34 9.96 -8.02
N GLY A 511 12.32 10.43 -7.24
CA GLY A 511 12.12 10.92 -5.87
C GLY A 511 12.17 9.86 -4.77
N HIS A 512 12.79 8.70 -4.99
CA HIS A 512 12.87 7.62 -3.98
C HIS A 512 13.54 8.06 -2.67
N PHE A 513 14.67 8.77 -2.73
CA PHE A 513 15.34 9.28 -1.52
C PHE A 513 14.51 10.35 -0.82
N LEU A 514 13.90 11.26 -1.59
CA LEU A 514 13.03 12.32 -1.05
C LEU A 514 11.86 11.72 -0.27
N LEU A 515 11.20 10.71 -0.84
CA LEU A 515 10.10 10.02 -0.19
C LEU A 515 10.54 9.29 1.09
N ALA A 516 11.68 8.58 1.03
CA ALA A 516 12.21 7.89 2.19
C ALA A 516 12.59 8.87 3.32
N ALA A 517 13.21 10.00 2.98
CA ALA A 517 13.50 11.07 3.92
C ALA A 517 12.22 11.71 4.48
N ALA A 518 11.22 11.96 3.63
CA ALA A 518 9.93 12.50 4.02
C ALA A 518 9.25 11.63 5.08
N ARG A 519 9.18 10.31 4.81
CA ARG A 519 8.68 9.30 5.74
C ARG A 519 9.40 9.38 7.08
N ARG A 520 10.74 9.37 7.05
CA ARG A 520 11.56 9.36 8.27
C ARG A 520 11.41 10.63 9.11
N LEU A 521 11.34 11.80 8.48
CA LEU A 521 11.09 13.07 9.17
C LEU A 521 9.65 13.18 9.69
N ALA A 522 8.67 12.71 8.91
CA ALA A 522 7.26 12.71 9.30
C ALA A 522 7.03 11.88 10.56
N GLU A 523 7.71 10.73 10.66
CA GLU A 523 7.79 9.89 11.86
C GLU A 523 8.24 10.70 13.08
N ALA A 524 9.33 11.45 12.93
CA ALA A 524 9.89 12.25 14.00
C ALA A 524 8.99 13.43 14.39
N LEU A 525 8.39 14.08 13.40
CA LEU A 525 7.50 15.22 13.58
C LEU A 525 6.18 14.80 14.22
N ALA A 526 5.56 13.72 13.74
CA ALA A 526 4.34 13.17 14.34
C ALA A 526 4.58 12.80 15.81
N GLN A 527 5.74 12.19 16.10
CA GLN A 527 6.12 11.88 17.48
C GLN A 527 6.37 13.11 18.34
N ALA A 528 6.95 14.18 17.78
CA ALA A 528 7.14 15.44 18.49
C ALA A 528 5.80 16.10 18.84
N ARG A 529 4.85 16.08 17.89
CA ARG A 529 3.49 16.63 18.06
C ARG A 529 2.64 15.86 19.04
N SER A 530 2.71 14.53 18.99
CA SER A 530 2.01 13.67 19.95
C SER A 530 2.64 13.71 21.35
N GLY A 531 3.90 14.14 21.47
CA GLY A 531 4.63 14.15 22.75
C GLY A 531 4.75 12.75 23.34
N ASP A 532 4.15 12.56 24.52
CA ASP A 532 4.06 11.29 25.26
C ASP A 532 2.85 10.42 24.84
N ASP A 533 1.97 10.91 23.96
CA ASP A 533 0.78 10.20 23.47
C ASP A 533 1.07 9.32 22.24
N VAL A 534 0.14 8.39 21.92
CA VAL A 534 0.26 7.51 20.74
C VAL A 534 0.02 8.30 19.46
N VAL A 535 0.96 8.18 18.53
CA VAL A 535 0.84 8.73 17.17
C VAL A 535 -0.31 8.03 16.44
N ARG A 536 -1.37 8.78 16.11
CA ARG A 536 -2.46 8.26 15.28
C ARG A 536 -2.09 8.37 13.80
N GLU A 537 -2.75 7.57 12.98
CA GLU A 537 -2.50 7.56 11.54
C GLU A 537 -2.77 8.94 10.88
N ALA A 538 -3.82 9.63 11.33
CA ALA A 538 -4.14 10.98 10.85
C ALA A 538 -3.03 11.99 11.19
N ASP A 539 -2.43 11.88 12.38
CA ASP A 539 -1.35 12.76 12.84
C ASP A 539 -0.10 12.56 11.98
N TYR A 540 0.22 11.31 11.64
CA TYR A 540 1.32 10.99 10.73
C TYR A 540 1.09 11.52 9.31
N ARG A 541 -0.10 11.30 8.73
CA ARG A 541 -0.41 11.82 7.38
C ARG A 541 -0.26 13.34 7.33
N HIS A 542 -0.73 14.02 8.38
CA HIS A 542 -0.59 15.46 8.49
C HIS A 542 0.89 15.89 8.63
N ALA A 543 1.67 15.21 9.47
CA ALA A 543 3.11 15.45 9.59
C ALA A 543 3.87 15.20 8.28
N LEU A 544 3.52 14.14 7.54
CA LEU A 544 4.14 13.82 6.26
C LEU A 544 3.91 14.91 5.22
N ARG A 545 2.68 15.44 5.18
CA ARG A 545 2.36 16.56 4.32
C ARG A 545 3.16 17.81 4.70
N ASP A 546 3.27 18.13 5.98
CA ASP A 546 4.01 19.31 6.43
C ASP A 546 5.51 19.17 6.13
N VAL A 547 6.11 18.00 6.36
CA VAL A 547 7.50 17.72 5.97
C VAL A 547 7.68 17.88 4.45
N ALA A 548 6.80 17.29 3.65
CA ALA A 548 6.87 17.40 2.20
C ALA A 548 6.75 18.86 1.72
N SER A 549 6.04 19.70 2.47
CA SER A 549 5.82 21.12 2.14
C SER A 549 6.89 22.07 2.67
N ASN A 550 7.77 21.65 3.57
CA ASN A 550 8.71 22.57 4.24
C ASN A 550 10.17 22.10 4.14
N CYS A 551 10.39 20.79 4.08
CA CYS A 551 11.71 20.21 4.30
C CYS A 551 12.37 19.65 3.04
N LEU A 552 11.62 19.34 1.98
CA LEU A 552 12.14 18.63 0.82
C LEU A 552 12.48 19.58 -0.31
N TYR A 553 13.62 19.35 -0.96
CA TYR A 553 14.11 20.12 -2.10
C TYR A 553 14.70 19.16 -3.14
N ALA A 554 14.39 19.37 -4.42
CA ALA A 554 14.71 18.42 -5.48
C ALA A 554 15.29 19.13 -6.71
N VAL A 555 16.34 18.55 -7.28
CA VAL A 555 16.88 18.99 -8.57
C VAL A 555 17.07 17.77 -9.47
N ASP A 556 16.69 17.91 -10.73
CA ASP A 556 17.00 16.94 -11.77
C ASP A 556 17.18 17.66 -13.11
N LEU A 557 18.03 17.11 -13.97
CA LEU A 557 18.22 17.64 -15.33
C LEU A 557 17.03 17.31 -16.23
N ASN A 558 16.36 16.18 -16.00
CA ASN A 558 15.21 15.73 -16.77
C ASN A 558 13.92 16.31 -16.13
N PRO A 559 13.21 17.22 -16.82
CA PRO A 559 11.95 17.76 -16.31
C PRO A 559 10.92 16.69 -15.97
N MET A 560 10.95 15.55 -16.68
CA MET A 560 10.02 14.45 -16.42
C MET A 560 10.32 13.71 -15.11
N ALA A 561 11.60 13.64 -14.71
CA ALA A 561 11.97 13.07 -13.42
C ALA A 561 11.38 13.92 -12.26
N LEU A 562 11.44 15.24 -12.37
CA LEU A 562 10.81 16.16 -11.39
C LEU A 562 9.29 15.96 -11.32
N GLU A 563 8.61 15.86 -12.45
CA GLU A 563 7.16 15.57 -12.48
C GLU A 563 6.84 14.23 -11.79
N LEU A 564 7.70 13.23 -11.97
CA LEU A 564 7.56 11.94 -11.31
C LEU A 564 7.77 12.00 -9.81
N ALA A 565 8.81 12.68 -9.36
CA ALA A 565 9.06 12.91 -7.95
C ALA A 565 7.86 13.61 -7.29
N LYS A 566 7.31 14.65 -7.93
CA LYS A 566 6.10 15.35 -7.45
C LYS A 566 4.91 14.40 -7.33
N ILE A 567 4.67 13.54 -8.31
CA ILE A 567 3.54 12.60 -8.29
C ILE A 567 3.70 11.54 -7.21
N ALA A 568 4.90 10.95 -7.08
CA ALA A 568 5.18 9.97 -6.04
C ALA A 568 4.93 10.57 -4.65
N LEU A 569 5.40 11.81 -4.43
CA LEU A 569 5.16 12.55 -3.20
C LEU A 569 3.66 12.87 -3.01
N TRP A 570 2.95 13.33 -4.04
CA TRP A 570 1.52 13.61 -3.94
C TRP A 570 0.73 12.37 -3.57
N ILE A 571 0.92 11.24 -4.27
CA ILE A 571 0.20 9.98 -3.99
C ILE A 571 0.39 9.55 -2.52
N GLU A 572 1.57 9.81 -1.95
CA GLU A 572 1.85 9.48 -0.55
C GLU A 572 1.30 10.52 0.44
N THR A 573 1.28 11.80 0.07
CA THR A 573 0.96 12.95 0.95
C THR A 573 -0.45 13.52 0.75
N VAL A 574 -1.29 12.90 -0.09
CA VAL A 574 -2.68 13.35 -0.29
C VAL A 574 -3.42 13.36 1.04
N GLU A 575 -3.93 14.53 1.40
CA GLU A 575 -4.82 14.73 2.53
C GLU A 575 -6.17 15.23 1.98
N PRO A 576 -7.30 14.57 2.32
CA PRO A 576 -8.62 14.98 1.85
C PRO A 576 -8.91 16.45 2.10
N GLY A 577 -9.27 17.19 1.04
CA GLY A 577 -9.63 18.60 1.12
C GLY A 577 -8.48 19.60 1.02
N ARG A 578 -7.22 19.16 0.91
CA ARG A 578 -6.07 20.06 0.76
C ARG A 578 -5.51 20.10 -0.67
N PRO A 579 -4.99 21.25 -1.13
CA PRO A 579 -4.45 21.40 -2.48
C PRO A 579 -3.15 20.61 -2.70
N LEU A 580 -2.75 20.38 -3.95
CA LEU A 580 -1.50 19.73 -4.34
C LEU A 580 -0.38 20.74 -4.68
N SER A 581 -0.68 22.04 -4.77
CA SER A 581 0.27 23.09 -5.17
C SER A 581 1.39 23.40 -4.17
N PHE A 582 1.55 22.61 -3.11
CA PHE A 582 2.55 22.85 -2.06
C PHE A 582 3.97 22.41 -2.49
N LEU A 583 4.10 21.62 -3.54
CA LEU A 583 5.40 21.18 -4.09
C LEU A 583 5.92 22.09 -5.23
N ASP A 584 5.19 23.14 -5.61
CA ASP A 584 5.55 23.99 -6.77
C ASP A 584 6.68 25.00 -6.43
N GLY A 585 6.98 25.23 -5.14
CA GLY A 585 7.97 26.21 -4.67
C GLY A 585 9.30 25.61 -4.19
N HIS A 586 9.48 24.29 -4.30
CA HIS A 586 10.54 23.50 -3.67
C HIS A 586 11.46 22.79 -4.67
#